data_AF-A0A1H3FUI7-F1
#
_entry.id   AF-A0A1H3FUI7-F1
#
_cell.length_a   1.000
_cell.length_b   1.000
_cell.length_c   1.000
_cell.angle_alpha   90.00
_cell.angle_beta   90.00
_cell.angle_gamma   90.00
#
_symmetry.space_group_name_H-M   'P 1'
#
loop_
_entity.id
_entity.type
_entity.pdbx_description
1 polymer ?
#
loop_
_entity_poly.entity_id
_entity_poly.type
_entity_poly.pdbx_seq_one_letter_code
_entity_poly.pdbx_strand_id
1 'polypeptide(L)'
;MANITSRWHGDNYQSRRFWIHAAALLDDDRPDVVEVSFEADGPKAFDDIVVKYNPGRRNTSGPDRIVAEYFQIKWHTDDSGHFGYADLVNPDFLRATAVSLLQRLRNAKTDCEPNSAFHFVTTYSLKEGDLLTELVSGKDGSLRLDKLFNTTTDRSRMGEVRKLWREHLELNSDEELRSVLEGFHIEKGAKSLDALRDDVALHFRLVRLQGRDAESTFIYDEAARTLVSKNINRLDRATFRKLCDEEGWFIPLKGGAKRGVAINTYEPRALPADIALAAPEHTLVLQDHFKGRLLRADRSWHDVRDQVRAFLSSELAQGPEIRLFLEAPASIAFLAGTSLNLKSGAAVELVQIGYGNSRQVWDTHDQRPGPEPILTEIRTGEGDDIALVLSLARNALPKVEQYVARALPSVGKILHVIPEEGAGLKAIRGGEHALRIASLAAEEVSNTIAVKGRVHVFLSAPNAFSFYLGQQTQMLGPCVLYEFDLTRETDGSYYPSFET
;
A
#
# COMPACT_ATOMS: atom_id res chain seq x y z
N MET A 1 21.74 28.81 -28.86
CA MET A 1 21.15 28.56 -27.52
C MET A 1 20.60 27.15 -27.54
N ALA A 2 21.02 26.28 -26.62
CA ALA A 2 20.40 24.96 -26.52
C ALA A 2 18.90 25.13 -26.24
N ASN A 3 18.06 24.46 -27.00
CA ASN A 3 16.61 24.54 -26.85
C ASN A 3 16.26 24.00 -25.45
N ILE A 4 15.70 24.84 -24.57
CA ILE A 4 15.41 24.50 -23.15
C ILE A 4 14.60 23.20 -23.06
N THR A 5 13.67 23.00 -24.00
CA THR A 5 12.85 21.79 -24.14
C THR A 5 13.68 20.52 -24.34
N SER A 6 14.77 20.58 -25.12
CA SER A 6 15.63 19.41 -25.38
C SER A 6 16.38 18.94 -24.14
N ARG A 7 16.75 19.88 -23.26
CA ARG A 7 17.38 19.56 -21.97
C ARG A 7 16.37 18.87 -21.05
N TRP A 8 15.18 19.44 -20.90
CA TRP A 8 14.13 18.84 -20.06
C TRP A 8 13.75 17.42 -20.49
N HIS A 9 13.69 17.16 -21.80
CA HIS A 9 13.43 15.81 -22.29
C HIS A 9 14.57 14.83 -21.99
N GLY A 10 15.83 15.29 -22.06
CA GLY A 10 16.98 14.48 -21.63
C GLY A 10 16.94 14.15 -20.15
N ASP A 11 16.59 15.11 -19.30
CA ASP A 11 16.44 14.90 -17.86
C ASP A 11 15.30 13.92 -17.55
N ASN A 12 14.16 14.06 -18.25
CA ASN A 12 13.02 13.13 -18.13
C ASN A 12 13.36 11.70 -18.58
N TYR A 13 14.20 11.57 -19.60
CA TYR A 13 14.62 10.26 -20.08
C TYR A 13 15.44 9.53 -19.02
N GLN A 14 16.33 10.25 -18.33
CA GLN A 14 17.13 9.71 -17.23
C GLN A 14 16.29 9.40 -15.99
N SER A 15 15.39 10.31 -15.58
CA SER A 15 14.53 10.10 -14.41
C SER A 15 13.63 8.88 -14.55
N ARG A 16 13.06 8.64 -15.74
CA ARG A 16 12.19 7.49 -15.99
C ARG A 16 12.95 6.17 -15.93
N ARG A 17 14.16 6.12 -16.48
CA ARG A 17 15.07 4.97 -16.32
C ARG A 17 15.41 4.73 -14.86
N PHE A 18 15.68 5.79 -14.09
CA PHE A 18 15.93 5.70 -12.67
C PHE A 18 14.75 5.06 -11.92
N TRP A 19 13.53 5.51 -12.18
CA TRP A 19 12.33 4.96 -11.54
C TRP A 19 12.08 3.49 -11.89
N ILE A 20 12.36 3.06 -13.12
CA ILE A 20 12.28 1.64 -13.51
C ILE A 20 13.19 0.79 -12.62
N HIS A 21 14.43 1.23 -12.36
CA HIS A 21 15.33 0.53 -11.45
C HIS A 21 14.92 0.65 -9.98
N ALA A 22 14.51 1.84 -9.54
CA ALA A 22 14.09 2.09 -8.16
C ALA A 22 12.89 1.25 -7.75
N ALA A 23 11.96 0.95 -8.67
CA ALA A 23 10.84 0.05 -8.41
C ALA A 23 11.27 -1.31 -7.84
N ALA A 24 12.41 -1.85 -8.27
CA ALA A 24 12.94 -3.12 -7.77
C ALA A 24 13.30 -3.10 -6.27
N LEU A 25 13.52 -1.92 -5.67
CA LEU A 25 13.72 -1.79 -4.22
C LEU A 25 12.48 -2.13 -3.41
N LEU A 26 11.27 -2.08 -4.00
CA LEU A 26 10.01 -2.49 -3.36
C LEU A 26 9.48 -3.83 -3.89
N ASP A 27 10.22 -4.47 -4.78
CA ASP A 27 9.90 -5.80 -5.28
C ASP A 27 10.45 -6.86 -4.31
N ASP A 28 9.55 -7.70 -3.79
CA ASP A 28 9.89 -8.77 -2.84
C ASP A 28 10.57 -9.96 -3.53
N ASP A 29 10.38 -10.12 -4.84
CA ASP A 29 11.06 -11.14 -5.66
C ASP A 29 12.46 -10.69 -6.10
N ARG A 30 12.82 -9.43 -5.83
CA ARG A 30 14.14 -8.84 -6.11
C ARG A 30 14.84 -8.37 -4.82
N PRO A 31 15.02 -9.24 -3.81
CA PRO A 31 15.71 -8.88 -2.58
C PRO A 31 17.20 -8.59 -2.82
N ASP A 32 17.73 -8.99 -3.98
CA ASP A 32 19.10 -8.71 -4.40
C ASP A 32 19.36 -7.22 -4.63
N VAL A 33 18.36 -6.41 -5.00
CA VAL A 33 18.55 -4.97 -5.22
C VAL A 33 18.54 -4.24 -3.88
N VAL A 34 19.68 -3.65 -3.52
CA VAL A 34 19.86 -2.99 -2.21
C VAL A 34 19.95 -1.49 -2.29
N GLU A 35 20.35 -0.94 -3.43
CA GLU A 35 20.53 0.50 -3.62
C GLU A 35 20.29 0.89 -5.08
N VAL A 36 19.60 2.00 -5.29
CA VAL A 36 19.50 2.67 -6.59
C VAL A 36 19.81 4.16 -6.39
N SER A 37 20.74 4.68 -7.17
CA SER A 37 21.17 6.08 -7.10
C SER A 37 20.94 6.79 -8.42
N PHE A 38 20.65 8.10 -8.35
CA PHE A 38 20.40 8.99 -9.49
C PHE A 38 21.33 10.20 -9.39
N GLU A 39 22.09 10.50 -10.44
CA GLU A 39 23.19 11.50 -10.37
C GLU A 39 24.11 11.20 -9.16
N ALA A 40 24.59 9.96 -9.08
CA ALA A 40 25.33 9.43 -7.94
C ALA A 40 26.73 10.06 -7.83
N ASP A 41 27.33 10.01 -6.63
CA ASP A 41 28.79 10.20 -6.45
C ASP A 41 29.57 8.94 -6.88
N GLY A 42 29.21 8.39 -8.05
CA GLY A 42 29.79 7.18 -8.61
C GLY A 42 31.08 7.44 -9.41
N PRO A 43 31.63 6.42 -10.08
CA PRO A 43 32.75 6.61 -10.99
C PRO A 43 32.36 7.63 -12.07
N LYS A 44 33.13 8.72 -12.12
CA LYS A 44 32.81 9.92 -12.90
C LYS A 44 32.44 9.56 -14.34
N ALA A 45 31.28 10.04 -14.79
CA ALA A 45 30.72 9.85 -16.12
C ALA A 45 30.13 8.46 -16.45
N PHE A 46 29.90 7.61 -15.45
CA PHE A 46 29.02 6.44 -15.49
C PHE A 46 28.14 6.40 -14.22
N ASP A 47 27.55 7.54 -13.91
CA ASP A 47 26.95 7.87 -12.62
C ASP A 47 25.54 8.45 -12.76
N ASP A 48 24.98 8.51 -13.97
CA ASP A 48 23.62 8.99 -14.19
C ASP A 48 22.62 8.10 -13.42
N ILE A 49 22.84 6.78 -13.44
CA ILE A 49 22.17 5.81 -12.56
C ILE A 49 23.18 4.77 -12.08
N VAL A 50 23.10 4.40 -10.80
CA VAL A 50 23.86 3.27 -10.23
C VAL A 50 22.89 2.32 -9.54
N VAL A 51 23.01 1.03 -9.80
CA VAL A 51 22.23 -0.02 -9.13
C VAL A 51 23.19 -0.99 -8.43
N LYS A 52 23.02 -1.20 -7.13
CA LYS A 52 23.84 -2.15 -6.36
C LYS A 52 23.04 -3.37 -5.93
N TYR A 53 23.75 -4.50 -5.87
CA TYR A 53 23.19 -5.82 -5.59
C TYR A 53 23.87 -6.50 -4.41
N ASN A 54 23.08 -7.08 -3.50
CA ASN A 54 23.58 -7.95 -2.44
C ASN A 54 22.55 -9.05 -2.07
N PRO A 55 22.85 -10.33 -2.32
CA PRO A 55 24.04 -10.83 -3.00
C PRO A 55 24.02 -10.43 -4.49
N GLY A 56 25.19 -10.35 -5.13
CA GLY A 56 25.30 -9.93 -6.54
C GLY A 56 24.34 -10.69 -7.47
N ARG A 57 23.81 -10.05 -8.52
CA ARG A 57 22.90 -10.70 -9.47
C ARG A 57 23.64 -11.65 -10.40
N ARG A 58 22.94 -12.63 -10.99
CA ARG A 58 23.57 -13.54 -11.97
C ARG A 58 24.01 -12.77 -13.22
N ASN A 59 25.21 -13.05 -13.70
CA ASN A 59 25.69 -12.62 -15.02
C ASN A 59 25.22 -13.61 -16.08
N THR A 60 24.67 -13.13 -17.19
CA THR A 60 24.20 -13.96 -18.32
C THR A 60 25.32 -14.41 -19.26
N SER A 61 26.53 -13.87 -19.07
CA SER A 61 27.68 -14.04 -19.95
C SER A 61 28.90 -14.67 -19.25
N GLY A 62 28.80 -14.98 -17.95
CA GLY A 62 29.90 -15.58 -17.18
C GLY A 62 29.43 -16.16 -15.83
N PRO A 63 30.32 -16.87 -15.11
CA PRO A 63 30.00 -17.49 -13.82
C PRO A 63 29.95 -16.47 -12.66
N ASP A 64 30.64 -15.34 -12.79
CA ASP A 64 30.74 -14.32 -11.75
C ASP A 64 29.44 -13.55 -11.58
N ARG A 65 29.18 -13.08 -10.36
CA ARG A 65 27.96 -12.32 -10.04
C ARG A 65 28.24 -10.83 -10.16
N ILE A 66 27.29 -10.09 -10.73
CA ILE A 66 27.38 -8.64 -10.89
C ILE A 66 26.95 -7.97 -9.58
N VAL A 67 27.84 -7.19 -8.98
CA VAL A 67 27.57 -6.51 -7.70
C VAL A 67 27.04 -5.09 -7.89
N ALA A 68 27.38 -4.45 -9.00
CA ALA A 68 26.89 -3.12 -9.34
C ALA A 68 26.75 -2.93 -10.86
N GLU A 69 25.81 -2.09 -11.25
CA GLU A 69 25.62 -1.63 -12.62
C GLU A 69 25.64 -0.11 -12.68
N TYR A 70 26.42 0.41 -13.62
CA TYR A 70 26.69 1.83 -13.79
C TYR A 70 26.21 2.27 -15.17
N PHE A 71 25.35 3.28 -15.22
CA PHE A 71 24.71 3.73 -16.46
C PHE A 71 25.16 5.14 -16.82
N GLN A 72 25.63 5.30 -18.06
CA GLN A 72 25.76 6.59 -18.72
C GLN A 72 24.68 6.68 -19.81
N ILE A 73 23.79 7.64 -19.67
CA ILE A 73 22.63 7.86 -20.51
C ILE A 73 22.84 9.12 -21.35
N LYS A 74 22.55 9.01 -22.64
CA LYS A 74 22.56 10.13 -23.59
C LYS A 74 21.32 10.09 -24.46
N TRP A 75 20.43 11.07 -24.26
CA TRP A 75 19.21 11.22 -25.04
C TRP A 75 19.38 12.26 -26.14
N HIS A 76 18.81 11.97 -27.31
CA HIS A 76 18.79 12.86 -28.46
C HIS A 76 17.36 13.04 -28.96
N THR A 77 17.04 14.25 -29.43
CA THR A 77 15.67 14.66 -29.78
C THR A 77 15.15 14.05 -31.08
N ASP A 78 16.05 13.78 -32.02
CA ASP A 78 15.74 13.07 -33.26
C ASP A 78 16.42 11.69 -33.29
N ASP A 79 15.86 10.79 -34.08
CA ASP A 79 16.37 9.44 -34.31
C ASP A 79 17.32 9.40 -35.52
N SER A 80 17.87 10.55 -35.92
CA SER A 80 18.72 10.65 -37.12
C SER A 80 20.19 10.36 -36.85
N GLY A 81 20.58 10.29 -35.57
CA GLY A 81 21.96 10.09 -35.18
C GLY A 81 22.42 8.64 -35.32
N HIS A 82 23.62 8.50 -35.88
CA HIS A 82 24.28 7.21 -36.09
C HIS A 82 25.71 7.27 -35.57
N PHE A 83 26.17 6.20 -34.92
CA PHE A 83 27.55 6.09 -34.43
C PHE A 83 28.19 4.73 -34.72
N GLY A 84 29.51 4.69 -34.73
CA GLY A 84 30.33 3.51 -34.98
C GLY A 84 31.48 3.38 -33.99
N TYR A 85 32.35 2.40 -34.21
CA TYR A 85 33.44 2.09 -33.27
C TYR A 85 34.41 3.26 -33.06
N ALA A 86 34.64 4.09 -34.09
CA ALA A 86 35.52 5.24 -34.01
C ALA A 86 34.91 6.42 -33.23
N ASP A 87 33.59 6.50 -33.11
CA ASP A 87 32.95 7.58 -32.33
C ASP A 87 33.14 7.36 -30.81
N LEU A 88 33.37 6.11 -30.37
CA LEU A 88 33.59 5.80 -28.95
C LEU A 88 34.89 6.40 -28.39
N VAL A 89 35.86 6.71 -29.26
CA VAL A 89 37.12 7.39 -28.92
C VAL A 89 37.07 8.90 -29.18
N ASN A 90 35.99 9.40 -29.79
CA ASN A 90 35.84 10.83 -30.07
C ASN A 90 35.11 11.56 -28.92
N PRO A 91 35.74 12.51 -28.20
CA PRO A 91 35.07 13.30 -27.16
C PRO A 91 33.81 14.03 -27.65
N ASP A 92 33.80 14.49 -28.90
CA ASP A 92 32.66 15.24 -29.47
C ASP A 92 31.39 14.40 -29.55
N PHE A 93 31.51 13.06 -29.62
CA PHE A 93 30.37 12.16 -29.60
C PHE A 93 29.50 12.34 -28.36
N LEU A 94 30.13 12.63 -27.21
CA LEU A 94 29.46 12.90 -25.94
C LEU A 94 29.27 14.41 -25.69
N ARG A 95 29.53 15.26 -26.69
CA ARG A 95 29.65 16.72 -26.55
C ARG A 95 30.66 17.12 -25.46
N ALA A 96 31.71 16.33 -25.29
CA ALA A 96 32.78 16.57 -24.34
C ALA A 96 33.98 17.21 -25.06
N THR A 97 34.75 18.03 -24.36
CA THR A 97 35.88 18.76 -24.94
C THR A 97 37.19 17.99 -24.95
N ALA A 98 37.34 16.96 -24.12
CA ALA A 98 38.63 16.30 -23.92
C ALA A 98 38.58 14.79 -23.67
N VAL A 99 37.49 14.26 -23.09
CA VAL A 99 37.43 12.87 -22.64
C VAL A 99 36.36 12.09 -23.40
N SER A 100 36.80 11.05 -24.10
CA SER A 100 35.97 10.11 -24.86
C SER A 100 35.20 9.11 -23.98
N LEU A 101 34.26 8.37 -24.58
CA LEU A 101 33.49 7.34 -23.86
C LEU A 101 34.40 6.21 -23.34
N LEU A 102 35.34 5.72 -24.16
CA LEU A 102 36.23 4.64 -23.72
C LEU A 102 37.21 5.08 -22.63
N GLN A 103 37.66 6.34 -22.65
CA GLN A 103 38.46 6.87 -21.54
C GLN A 103 37.63 6.98 -20.26
N ARG A 104 36.36 7.41 -20.36
CA ARG A 104 35.42 7.41 -19.22
C ARG A 104 35.24 5.99 -18.66
N LEU A 105 35.03 4.99 -19.52
CA LEU A 105 34.90 3.59 -19.11
C LEU A 105 36.16 3.09 -18.40
N ARG A 106 37.35 3.31 -18.98
CA ARG A 106 38.63 2.92 -18.38
C ARG A 106 38.79 3.54 -16.99
N ASN A 107 38.52 4.84 -16.86
CA ASN A 107 38.65 5.54 -15.58
C ASN A 107 37.55 5.09 -14.59
N ALA A 108 36.33 4.83 -15.06
CA ALA A 108 35.25 4.37 -14.20
C ALA A 108 35.57 3.00 -13.56
N LYS A 109 36.27 2.14 -14.31
CA LYS A 109 36.71 0.83 -13.84
C LYS A 109 37.81 0.85 -12.77
N THR A 110 38.57 1.94 -12.64
CA THR A 110 39.57 2.03 -11.56
C THR A 110 38.95 2.31 -10.20
N ASP A 111 37.78 2.94 -10.19
CA ASP A 111 37.14 3.49 -9.00
C ASP A 111 35.84 2.75 -8.61
N CYS A 112 35.54 1.61 -9.25
CA CYS A 112 34.32 0.85 -9.03
C CYS A 112 34.51 -0.41 -8.16
N GLU A 113 33.40 -1.00 -7.73
CA GLU A 113 33.40 -2.31 -7.10
C GLU A 113 33.84 -3.40 -8.10
N PRO A 114 34.58 -4.44 -7.69
CA PRO A 114 34.92 -5.56 -8.56
C PRO A 114 33.67 -6.25 -9.11
N ASN A 115 33.72 -6.82 -10.31
CA ASN A 115 32.58 -7.49 -10.97
C ASN A 115 31.38 -6.55 -11.21
N SER A 116 31.66 -5.33 -11.64
CA SER A 116 30.64 -4.35 -12.05
C SER A 116 30.41 -4.37 -13.57
N ALA A 117 29.19 -4.05 -13.99
CA ALA A 117 28.87 -3.84 -15.40
C ALA A 117 28.63 -2.36 -15.71
N PHE A 118 28.95 -1.95 -16.93
CA PHE A 118 28.87 -0.57 -17.39
C PHE A 118 28.00 -0.50 -18.64
N HIS A 119 27.02 0.39 -18.63
CA HIS A 119 26.01 0.51 -19.68
C HIS A 119 26.04 1.89 -20.28
N PHE A 120 26.27 1.97 -21.59
CA PHE A 120 26.03 3.18 -22.36
C PHE A 120 24.66 3.08 -23.04
N VAL A 121 23.73 3.95 -22.62
CA VAL A 121 22.36 3.97 -23.13
C VAL A 121 22.17 5.18 -24.03
N THR A 122 21.79 4.96 -25.29
CA THR A 122 21.56 6.05 -26.24
C THR A 122 20.36 5.80 -27.15
N THR A 123 19.71 6.88 -27.57
CA THR A 123 18.68 6.84 -28.63
C THR A 123 19.27 6.72 -30.02
N TYR A 124 20.57 6.98 -30.21
CA TYR A 124 21.20 6.82 -31.52
C TYR A 124 21.31 5.35 -31.94
N SER A 125 21.27 5.16 -33.25
CA SER A 125 21.46 3.87 -33.91
C SER A 125 22.92 3.65 -34.30
N LEU A 126 23.28 2.40 -34.60
CA LEU A 126 24.60 2.10 -35.15
C LEU A 126 24.64 2.48 -36.63
N LYS A 127 25.78 3.01 -37.09
CA LYS A 127 26.05 3.27 -38.52
C LYS A 127 25.93 1.97 -39.32
N GLU A 128 25.18 2.01 -40.42
CA GLU A 128 25.05 0.87 -41.33
C GLU A 128 26.42 0.48 -41.88
N GLY A 129 26.72 -0.82 -41.88
CA GLY A 129 28.01 -1.36 -42.34
C GLY A 129 29.20 -1.17 -41.37
N ASP A 130 29.02 -0.47 -40.25
CA ASP A 130 30.09 -0.28 -39.25
C ASP A 130 30.38 -1.56 -38.47
N LEU A 131 31.65 -1.79 -38.12
CA LEU A 131 32.09 -2.98 -37.39
C LEU A 131 31.47 -3.10 -36.00
N LEU A 132 31.02 -2.00 -35.40
CA LEU A 132 30.33 -2.03 -34.11
C LEU A 132 29.01 -2.79 -34.19
N THR A 133 28.35 -2.84 -35.36
CA THR A 133 27.13 -3.66 -35.59
C THR A 133 27.39 -5.15 -35.41
N GLU A 134 28.62 -5.59 -35.69
CA GLU A 134 29.06 -6.96 -35.54
C GLU A 134 29.49 -7.29 -34.10
N LEU A 135 29.83 -6.27 -33.31
CA LEU A 135 30.42 -6.37 -31.98
C LEU A 135 29.39 -6.20 -30.85
N VAL A 136 28.34 -5.41 -31.03
CA VAL A 136 27.28 -5.27 -30.01
C VAL A 136 26.36 -6.48 -30.07
N SER A 137 26.28 -7.22 -28.96
CA SER A 137 25.42 -8.38 -28.79
C SER A 137 23.95 -7.99 -28.87
N GLY A 138 23.19 -8.64 -29.75
CA GLY A 138 21.73 -8.51 -29.79
C GLY A 138 21.01 -9.17 -28.61
N LYS A 139 21.71 -9.96 -27.78
CA LYS A 139 21.12 -10.66 -26.63
C LYS A 139 20.96 -9.74 -25.42
N ASP A 140 21.98 -8.95 -25.13
CA ASP A 140 22.12 -8.20 -23.87
C ASP A 140 22.95 -6.90 -24.01
N GLY A 141 23.25 -6.48 -25.25
CA GLY A 141 24.02 -5.26 -25.53
C GLY A 141 25.52 -5.36 -25.21
N SER A 142 26.01 -6.49 -24.66
CA SER A 142 27.43 -6.66 -24.34
C SER A 142 28.32 -6.60 -25.58
N LEU A 143 29.58 -6.18 -25.42
CA LEU A 143 30.57 -6.32 -26.48
C LEU A 143 31.00 -7.79 -26.64
N ARG A 144 30.96 -8.29 -27.87
CA ARG A 144 31.40 -9.63 -28.27
C ARG A 144 32.92 -9.71 -28.32
N LEU A 145 33.53 -9.85 -27.15
CA LEU A 145 34.99 -9.90 -27.00
C LEU A 145 35.60 -11.13 -27.70
N ASP A 146 34.89 -12.25 -27.75
CA ASP A 146 35.27 -13.43 -28.52
C ASP A 146 35.50 -13.09 -30.00
N LYS A 147 34.66 -12.22 -30.56
CA LYS A 147 34.75 -11.78 -31.95
C LYS A 147 35.81 -10.71 -32.14
N LEU A 148 35.90 -9.74 -31.21
CA LEU A 148 36.89 -8.67 -31.28
C LEU A 148 38.33 -9.21 -31.20
N PHE A 149 38.57 -10.20 -30.36
CA PHE A 149 39.89 -10.79 -30.10
C PHE A 149 40.12 -12.13 -30.82
N ASN A 150 39.36 -12.43 -31.88
CA ASN A 150 39.49 -13.69 -32.63
C ASN A 150 40.80 -13.82 -33.43
N THR A 151 41.54 -12.73 -33.57
CA THR A 151 42.79 -12.61 -34.31
C THR A 151 43.73 -11.73 -33.49
N THR A 152 45.04 -11.90 -33.69
CA THR A 152 46.06 -11.12 -32.98
C THR A 152 46.72 -10.04 -33.84
N THR A 153 46.44 -10.01 -35.15
CA THR A 153 47.02 -9.03 -36.07
C THR A 153 46.16 -7.77 -36.19
N ASP A 154 46.82 -6.61 -36.17
CA ASP A 154 46.21 -5.30 -36.40
C ASP A 154 45.77 -5.07 -37.86
N ARG A 155 46.18 -5.92 -38.80
CA ARG A 155 45.83 -5.81 -40.24
C ARG A 155 44.44 -6.36 -40.59
N SER A 156 43.76 -6.99 -39.63
CA SER A 156 42.41 -7.52 -39.83
C SER A 156 41.36 -6.45 -39.54
N ARG A 157 40.13 -6.61 -40.04
CA ARG A 157 39.00 -5.69 -39.74
C ARG A 157 38.84 -5.44 -38.25
N MET A 158 38.86 -6.49 -37.42
CA MET A 158 38.79 -6.35 -35.96
C MET A 158 40.10 -5.85 -35.35
N GLY A 159 41.24 -6.16 -35.98
CA GLY A 159 42.55 -5.62 -35.62
C GLY A 159 42.63 -4.10 -35.71
N GLU A 160 41.99 -3.50 -36.72
CA GLU A 160 41.90 -2.04 -36.86
C GLU A 160 41.09 -1.41 -35.72
N VAL A 161 39.98 -2.05 -35.32
CA VAL A 161 39.18 -1.61 -34.16
C VAL A 161 39.99 -1.68 -32.88
N ARG A 162 40.64 -2.83 -32.62
CA ARG A 162 41.49 -3.02 -31.44
C ARG A 162 42.61 -1.99 -31.43
N LYS A 163 43.35 -1.85 -32.53
CA LYS A 163 44.45 -0.89 -32.66
C LYS A 163 43.99 0.54 -32.35
N LEU A 164 42.89 0.99 -32.96
CA LEU A 164 42.35 2.34 -32.70
C LEU A 164 42.07 2.56 -31.21
N TRP A 165 41.41 1.59 -30.55
CA TRP A 165 41.07 1.70 -29.14
C TRP A 165 42.30 1.57 -28.24
N ARG A 166 43.26 0.69 -28.53
CA ARG A 166 44.51 0.55 -27.77
C ARG A 166 45.34 1.83 -27.82
N GLU A 167 45.58 2.36 -29.02
CA GLU A 167 46.37 3.57 -29.20
C GLU A 167 45.72 4.77 -28.51
N HIS A 168 44.40 4.94 -28.65
CA HIS A 168 43.66 6.02 -28.01
C HIS A 168 43.64 5.94 -26.48
N LEU A 169 43.54 4.72 -25.93
CA LEU A 169 43.57 4.47 -24.50
C LEU A 169 44.99 4.33 -23.95
N GLU A 170 46.02 4.50 -24.78
CA GLU A 170 47.43 4.38 -24.42
C GLU A 170 47.76 3.03 -23.75
N LEU A 171 47.17 1.94 -24.27
CA LEU A 171 47.32 0.58 -23.74
C LEU A 171 48.42 -0.18 -24.48
N ASN A 172 49.15 -1.02 -23.77
CA ASN A 172 50.31 -1.75 -24.30
C ASN A 172 49.94 -3.09 -24.94
N SER A 173 48.76 -3.64 -24.63
CA SER A 173 48.37 -4.98 -25.07
C SER A 173 46.87 -5.14 -25.34
N ASP A 174 46.53 -6.20 -26.07
CA ASP A 174 45.13 -6.60 -26.30
C ASP A 174 44.48 -7.10 -25.00
N GLU A 175 45.25 -7.67 -24.07
CA GLU A 175 44.79 -8.10 -22.75
C GLU A 175 44.35 -6.91 -21.88
N GLU A 176 45.10 -5.80 -21.89
CA GLU A 176 44.71 -4.58 -21.20
C GLU A 176 43.41 -4.01 -21.78
N LEU A 177 43.29 -3.98 -23.12
CA LEU A 177 42.05 -3.53 -23.77
C LEU A 177 40.87 -4.45 -23.42
N ARG A 178 41.08 -5.76 -23.41
CA ARG A 178 40.05 -6.73 -23.04
C ARG A 178 39.52 -6.48 -21.63
N SER A 179 40.41 -6.23 -20.68
CA SER A 179 40.04 -5.89 -19.30
C SER A 179 39.18 -4.62 -19.22
N VAL A 180 39.52 -3.58 -20.01
CA VAL A 180 38.71 -2.34 -20.08
C VAL A 180 37.32 -2.61 -20.65
N LEU A 181 37.18 -3.47 -21.66
CA LEU A 181 35.90 -3.69 -22.35
C LEU A 181 35.01 -4.75 -21.69
N GLU A 182 35.54 -5.56 -20.78
CA GLU A 182 34.78 -6.60 -20.09
C GLU A 182 33.61 -6.02 -19.29
N GLY A 183 32.41 -6.58 -19.43
CA GLY A 183 31.22 -6.05 -18.77
C GLY A 183 30.75 -4.68 -19.29
N PHE A 184 31.23 -4.23 -20.46
CA PHE A 184 30.71 -3.04 -21.13
C PHE A 184 29.57 -3.40 -22.11
N HIS A 185 28.46 -2.67 -21.98
CA HIS A 185 27.23 -2.85 -22.73
C HIS A 185 26.84 -1.56 -23.44
N ILE A 186 26.31 -1.71 -24.66
CA ILE A 186 25.78 -0.61 -25.47
C ILE A 186 24.29 -0.90 -25.74
N GLU A 187 23.42 -0.13 -25.09
CA GLU A 187 21.99 -0.13 -25.34
C GLU A 187 21.64 0.91 -26.40
N LYS A 188 21.33 0.44 -27.61
CA LYS A 188 20.97 1.25 -28.79
C LYS A 188 19.46 1.18 -29.07
N GLY A 189 18.93 2.18 -29.80
CA GLY A 189 17.51 2.18 -30.22
C GLY A 189 16.57 2.34 -29.03
N ALA A 190 16.88 3.31 -28.17
CA ALA A 190 16.15 3.53 -26.92
C ALA A 190 14.68 3.90 -27.13
N LYS A 191 13.85 3.47 -26.18
CA LYS A 191 12.41 3.74 -26.12
C LYS A 191 12.09 5.24 -26.19
N SER A 192 10.95 5.58 -26.76
CA SER A 192 10.44 6.95 -26.67
C SER A 192 10.17 7.34 -25.22
N LEU A 193 10.06 8.64 -24.95
CA LEU A 193 9.67 9.12 -23.62
C LEU A 193 8.33 8.49 -23.20
N ASP A 194 7.33 8.44 -24.07
CA ASP A 194 6.03 7.85 -23.76
C ASP A 194 6.12 6.34 -23.48
N ALA A 195 6.92 5.59 -24.24
CA ALA A 195 7.14 4.18 -23.94
C ALA A 195 7.84 3.96 -22.59
N LEU A 196 8.77 4.85 -22.19
CA LEU A 196 9.35 4.82 -20.84
C LEU A 196 8.35 5.21 -19.75
N ARG A 197 7.37 6.07 -20.08
CA ARG A 197 6.29 6.42 -19.16
C ARG A 197 5.46 5.19 -18.82
N ASP A 198 5.08 4.43 -19.85
CA ASP A 198 4.33 3.18 -19.73
C ASP A 198 5.14 2.14 -18.94
N ASP A 199 6.45 2.06 -19.18
CA ASP A 199 7.35 1.17 -18.42
C ASP A 199 7.38 1.54 -16.94
N VAL A 200 7.58 2.82 -16.59
CA VAL A 200 7.57 3.27 -15.19
C VAL A 200 6.24 2.89 -14.55
N ALA A 201 5.13 3.19 -15.23
CA ALA A 201 3.80 2.88 -14.72
C ALA A 201 3.55 1.38 -14.54
N LEU A 202 4.11 0.53 -15.41
CA LEU A 202 4.05 -0.92 -15.27
C LEU A 202 4.85 -1.38 -14.05
N HIS A 203 6.11 -0.96 -13.92
CA HIS A 203 6.97 -1.34 -12.80
C HIS A 203 6.42 -0.85 -11.47
N PHE A 204 5.87 0.36 -11.43
CA PHE A 204 5.26 0.93 -10.23
C PHE A 204 4.03 0.14 -9.82
N ARG A 205 3.14 -0.19 -10.76
CA ARG A 205 1.95 -1.01 -10.46
C ARG A 205 2.31 -2.39 -9.92
N LEU A 206 3.37 -3.02 -10.42
CA LEU A 206 3.85 -4.31 -9.91
C LEU A 206 4.18 -4.26 -8.41
N VAL A 207 4.78 -3.16 -7.96
CA VAL A 207 5.15 -2.94 -6.55
C VAL A 207 4.13 -2.10 -5.77
N ARG A 208 2.88 -2.08 -6.24
CA ARG A 208 1.74 -1.39 -5.60
C ARG A 208 1.88 0.13 -5.51
N LEU A 209 2.65 0.76 -6.39
CA LEU A 209 2.67 2.21 -6.59
C LEU A 209 1.75 2.62 -7.75
N GLN A 210 1.25 3.85 -7.70
CA GLN A 210 0.39 4.42 -8.74
C GLN A 210 1.17 4.54 -10.06
N GLY A 211 0.52 4.28 -11.20
CA GLY A 211 1.16 4.38 -12.51
C GLY A 211 1.21 5.81 -13.08
N ARG A 212 0.13 6.58 -12.90
CA ARG A 212 -0.03 7.99 -13.32
C ARG A 212 0.26 8.26 -14.82
N ASP A 213 0.25 7.22 -15.65
CA ASP A 213 0.53 7.27 -17.10
C ASP A 213 -0.56 8.00 -17.90
N ALA A 214 -1.81 7.95 -17.45
CA ALA A 214 -2.95 8.62 -18.10
C ALA A 214 -3.07 10.12 -17.79
N GLU A 215 -2.23 10.67 -16.92
CA GLU A 215 -2.30 12.08 -16.51
C GLU A 215 -1.60 13.00 -17.50
N SER A 216 -2.06 14.25 -17.63
CA SER A 216 -1.43 15.24 -18.51
C SER A 216 0.00 15.58 -18.08
N THR A 217 0.27 15.54 -16.77
CA THR A 217 1.59 15.75 -16.17
C THR A 217 2.11 14.44 -15.61
N PHE A 218 3.39 14.13 -15.85
CA PHE A 218 4.03 12.95 -15.25
C PHE A 218 4.80 13.37 -13.99
N ILE A 219 4.18 13.21 -12.83
CA ILE A 219 4.71 13.71 -11.55
C ILE A 219 6.09 13.13 -11.20
N TYR A 220 6.41 11.93 -11.68
CA TYR A 220 7.67 11.26 -11.40
C TYR A 220 8.87 11.95 -12.07
N ASP A 221 8.67 12.67 -13.18
CA ASP A 221 9.74 13.48 -13.77
C ASP A 221 10.19 14.60 -12.83
N GLU A 222 9.24 15.27 -12.18
CA GLU A 222 9.52 16.34 -11.22
C GLU A 222 10.07 15.78 -9.91
N ALA A 223 9.50 14.67 -9.42
CA ALA A 223 9.94 14.03 -8.18
C ALA A 223 11.44 13.67 -8.19
N ALA A 224 11.96 13.13 -9.29
CA ALA A 224 13.39 12.82 -9.42
C ALA A 224 14.25 14.09 -9.31
N ARG A 225 13.83 15.21 -9.93
CA ARG A 225 14.55 16.49 -9.82
C ARG A 225 14.48 17.06 -8.40
N THR A 226 13.34 16.91 -7.73
CA THR A 226 13.20 17.32 -6.33
C THR A 226 14.15 16.55 -5.43
N LEU A 227 14.34 15.24 -5.66
CA LEU A 227 15.31 14.43 -4.92
C LEU A 227 16.74 14.97 -5.09
N VAL A 228 17.17 15.23 -6.32
CA VAL A 228 18.47 15.87 -6.61
C VAL A 228 18.60 17.21 -5.88
N SER A 229 17.58 18.08 -5.95
CA SER A 229 17.61 19.40 -5.30
C SER A 229 17.71 19.34 -3.77
N LYS A 230 17.26 18.23 -3.16
CA LYS A 230 17.34 17.97 -1.72
C LYS A 230 18.64 17.23 -1.32
N ASN A 231 19.55 16.99 -2.26
CA ASN A 231 20.74 16.13 -2.10
C ASN A 231 20.38 14.70 -1.65
N ILE A 232 19.25 14.18 -2.12
CA ILE A 232 18.83 12.80 -1.93
C ILE A 232 19.06 12.07 -3.25
N ASN A 233 20.29 11.65 -3.51
CA ASN A 233 20.68 10.96 -4.75
C ASN A 233 20.67 9.43 -4.61
N ARG A 234 20.45 8.89 -3.42
CA ARG A 234 20.59 7.47 -3.10
C ARG A 234 19.36 6.95 -2.36
N LEU A 235 18.76 5.90 -2.90
CA LEU A 235 17.62 5.21 -2.31
C LEU A 235 17.97 3.76 -2.00
N ASP A 236 17.65 3.35 -0.78
CA ASP A 236 17.54 1.95 -0.38
C ASP A 236 16.05 1.58 -0.19
N ARG A 237 15.78 0.31 0.14
CA ARG A 237 14.40 -0.18 0.33
C ARG A 237 13.63 0.63 1.38
N ALA A 238 14.25 0.97 2.51
CA ALA A 238 13.58 1.66 3.61
C ALA A 238 13.28 3.13 3.27
N THR A 239 14.26 3.82 2.69
CA THR A 239 14.14 5.23 2.29
C THR A 239 13.19 5.42 1.10
N PHE A 240 13.21 4.51 0.12
CA PHE A 240 12.25 4.55 -0.98
C PHE A 240 10.82 4.25 -0.54
N ARG A 241 10.62 3.27 0.35
CA ARG A 241 9.32 3.00 0.98
C ARG A 241 8.78 4.25 1.67
N LYS A 242 9.60 4.86 2.53
CA LYS A 242 9.25 6.08 3.26
C LYS A 242 8.87 7.23 2.32
N LEU A 243 9.65 7.45 1.25
CA LEU A 243 9.33 8.45 0.23
C LEU A 243 7.95 8.18 -0.39
N CYS A 244 7.68 6.94 -0.78
CA CYS A 244 6.39 6.56 -1.39
C CYS A 244 5.20 6.73 -0.42
N ASP A 245 5.41 6.46 0.87
CA ASP A 245 4.40 6.67 1.92
C ASP A 245 4.13 8.17 2.13
N GLU A 246 5.17 9.00 2.27
CA GLU A 246 5.06 10.46 2.47
C GLU A 246 4.41 11.17 1.27
N GLU A 247 4.73 10.74 0.05
CA GLU A 247 4.18 11.30 -1.19
C GLU A 247 2.83 10.68 -1.60
N GLY A 248 2.33 9.69 -0.84
CA GLY A 248 1.03 9.05 -1.10
C GLY A 248 0.97 8.26 -2.41
N TRP A 249 2.10 7.68 -2.84
CA TRP A 249 2.24 6.99 -4.12
C TRP A 249 1.71 5.56 -4.10
N PHE A 250 1.56 4.94 -2.94
CA PHE A 250 0.95 3.61 -2.87
C PHE A 250 -0.45 3.62 -3.47
N ILE A 251 -0.74 2.63 -4.29
CA ILE A 251 -2.12 2.30 -4.65
C ILE A 251 -2.79 1.92 -3.35
N PRO A 252 -3.84 2.66 -2.91
CA PRO A 252 -4.59 2.26 -1.74
C PRO A 252 -5.04 0.82 -1.92
N LEU A 253 -4.92 -0.02 -0.90
CA LEU A 253 -5.48 -1.37 -0.90
C LEU A 253 -6.98 -1.25 -1.17
N LYS A 254 -7.37 -1.31 -2.45
CA LYS A 254 -8.74 -1.61 -2.82
C LYS A 254 -8.87 -3.09 -2.55
N GLY A 255 -9.36 -3.44 -1.36
CA GLY A 255 -10.05 -4.73 -1.21
C GLY A 255 -10.99 -4.87 -2.40
N GLY A 256 -11.08 -6.06 -2.99
CA GLY A 256 -12.10 -6.33 -4.01
C GLY A 256 -13.44 -5.79 -3.49
N ALA A 257 -14.27 -5.23 -4.38
CA ALA A 257 -15.53 -4.63 -3.94
C ALA A 257 -16.30 -5.65 -3.09
N LYS A 258 -16.34 -5.45 -1.77
CA LYS A 258 -17.03 -6.36 -0.86
C LYS A 258 -18.50 -6.33 -1.20
N ARG A 259 -19.16 -7.49 -1.17
CA ARG A 259 -20.59 -7.59 -1.48
C ARG A 259 -21.37 -6.80 -0.45
N GLY A 260 -22.23 -5.88 -0.91
CA GLY A 260 -23.09 -5.13 -0.01
C GLY A 260 -24.17 -6.03 0.58
N VAL A 261 -24.28 -6.04 1.90
CA VAL A 261 -25.29 -6.76 2.68
C VAL A 261 -25.95 -5.76 3.62
N ALA A 262 -27.28 -5.73 3.69
CA ALA A 262 -28.01 -4.75 4.49
C ALA A 262 -29.01 -5.38 5.45
N ILE A 263 -29.16 -4.79 6.65
CA ILE A 263 -30.26 -5.07 7.58
C ILE A 263 -30.95 -3.75 7.92
N ASN A 264 -32.25 -3.67 7.66
CA ASN A 264 -33.04 -2.45 7.79
C ASN A 264 -34.24 -2.66 8.73
N THR A 265 -34.34 -1.88 9.81
CA THR A 265 -35.49 -1.91 10.75
C THR A 265 -36.36 -0.67 10.72
N TYR A 266 -35.95 0.39 10.02
CA TYR A 266 -36.76 1.61 9.86
C TYR A 266 -36.68 2.11 8.42
N GLU A 267 -37.63 2.99 8.05
CA GLU A 267 -37.65 3.60 6.72
C GLU A 267 -36.32 4.34 6.45
N PRO A 268 -35.73 4.19 5.25
CA PRO A 268 -34.50 4.89 4.89
C PRO A 268 -34.70 6.41 4.96
N ARG A 269 -33.81 7.13 5.63
CA ARG A 269 -33.82 8.60 5.65
C ARG A 269 -33.23 9.17 4.34
N ALA A 270 -33.89 8.99 3.18
CA ALA A 270 -33.61 9.57 1.83
C ALA A 270 -32.18 9.30 1.23
N LEU A 271 -31.89 8.95 -0.04
CA LEU A 271 -32.53 8.93 -1.39
C LEU A 271 -31.98 7.72 -2.24
N PRO A 272 -32.45 7.48 -3.51
CA PRO A 272 -32.29 6.22 -4.27
C PRO A 272 -30.88 5.70 -4.61
N ALA A 273 -29.86 6.55 -4.72
CA ALA A 273 -28.48 6.09 -5.02
C ALA A 273 -27.84 5.30 -3.86
N ASP A 274 -28.44 5.43 -2.68
CA ASP A 274 -27.89 4.97 -1.40
C ASP A 274 -28.36 3.55 -1.05
N ILE A 275 -29.50 3.17 -1.63
CA ILE A 275 -30.10 1.84 -1.57
C ILE A 275 -29.41 0.90 -2.59
N ALA A 276 -28.65 1.44 -3.55
CA ALA A 276 -28.00 0.67 -4.62
C ALA A 276 -26.62 0.07 -4.24
N LEU A 277 -26.28 -0.02 -2.95
CA LEU A 277 -25.02 -0.64 -2.50
C LEU A 277 -25.17 -2.10 -2.07
N ALA A 278 -26.35 -2.51 -1.61
CA ALA A 278 -26.72 -3.91 -1.40
C ALA A 278 -27.93 -4.21 -2.31
N ALA A 279 -27.84 -5.27 -3.10
CA ALA A 279 -28.96 -5.67 -3.94
C ALA A 279 -30.15 -6.15 -3.08
N PRO A 280 -31.41 -6.09 -3.56
CA PRO A 280 -32.58 -6.52 -2.80
C PRO A 280 -32.46 -7.93 -2.22
N GLU A 281 -31.84 -8.85 -2.95
CA GLU A 281 -31.54 -10.23 -2.54
C GLU A 281 -30.54 -10.32 -1.37
N HIS A 282 -29.74 -9.27 -1.15
CA HIS A 282 -28.77 -9.15 -0.04
C HIS A 282 -29.24 -8.16 1.03
N THR A 283 -30.57 -7.96 1.15
CA THR A 283 -31.16 -7.03 2.11
C THR A 283 -32.23 -7.72 2.95
N LEU A 284 -32.01 -7.75 4.27
CA LEU A 284 -33.02 -8.17 5.24
C LEU A 284 -33.85 -6.97 5.71
N VAL A 285 -35.15 -6.99 5.43
CA VAL A 285 -36.10 -5.95 5.84
C VAL A 285 -36.91 -6.44 7.03
N LEU A 286 -36.77 -5.74 8.16
CA LEU A 286 -37.44 -6.05 9.43
C LEU A 286 -38.34 -4.90 9.89
N GLN A 287 -38.69 -3.95 9.03
CA GLN A 287 -39.44 -2.74 9.39
C GLN A 287 -40.78 -3.05 10.08
N ASP A 288 -41.47 -4.12 9.67
CA ASP A 288 -42.73 -4.57 10.27
C ASP A 288 -42.60 -5.04 11.73
N HIS A 289 -41.38 -5.30 12.20
CA HIS A 289 -41.11 -5.66 13.58
C HIS A 289 -40.98 -4.44 14.51
N PHE A 290 -40.73 -3.24 13.95
CA PHE A 290 -40.34 -2.07 14.73
C PHE A 290 -41.33 -0.91 14.55
N LYS A 291 -41.42 -0.06 15.58
CA LYS A 291 -42.01 1.27 15.52
C LYS A 291 -40.90 2.26 15.85
N GLY A 292 -40.38 2.92 14.82
CA GLY A 292 -39.17 3.72 14.95
C GLY A 292 -37.98 2.85 15.37
N ARG A 293 -37.44 3.07 16.57
CA ARG A 293 -36.34 2.27 17.13
C ARG A 293 -36.78 1.18 18.11
N LEU A 294 -38.03 1.19 18.52
CA LEU A 294 -38.55 0.25 19.51
C LEU A 294 -39.16 -0.95 18.80
N LEU A 295 -38.92 -2.15 19.34
CA LEU A 295 -39.62 -3.35 18.91
C LEU A 295 -41.11 -3.19 19.24
N ARG A 296 -42.00 -3.62 18.34
CA ARG A 296 -43.44 -3.62 18.63
C ARG A 296 -43.77 -4.61 19.75
N ALA A 297 -44.80 -4.28 20.54
CA ALA A 297 -45.21 -5.08 21.69
C ALA A 297 -45.74 -6.49 21.32
N ASP A 298 -46.20 -6.69 20.09
CA ASP A 298 -46.69 -7.96 19.54
C ASP A 298 -45.58 -8.79 18.85
N ARG A 299 -44.31 -8.37 18.95
CA ARG A 299 -43.16 -9.00 18.30
C ARG A 299 -42.13 -9.46 19.34
N SER A 300 -41.33 -10.45 18.96
CA SER A 300 -40.30 -11.05 19.82
C SER A 300 -38.89 -10.75 19.33
N TRP A 301 -38.00 -10.40 20.26
CA TRP A 301 -36.57 -10.30 19.98
C TRP A 301 -35.94 -11.63 19.57
N HIS A 302 -36.49 -12.77 20.00
CA HIS A 302 -36.03 -14.08 19.56
C HIS A 302 -36.30 -14.31 18.07
N ASP A 303 -37.49 -13.93 17.58
CA ASP A 303 -37.83 -14.06 16.16
C ASP A 303 -36.93 -13.17 15.29
N VAL A 304 -36.67 -11.94 15.75
CA VAL A 304 -35.74 -11.01 15.08
C VAL A 304 -34.33 -11.59 15.07
N ARG A 305 -33.87 -12.14 16.21
CA ARG A 305 -32.55 -12.75 16.33
C ARG A 305 -32.36 -13.91 15.35
N ASP A 306 -33.36 -14.79 15.27
CA ASP A 306 -33.28 -15.99 14.46
C ASP A 306 -33.32 -15.64 12.96
N GLN A 307 -34.12 -14.65 12.55
CA GLN A 307 -34.11 -14.10 11.18
C GLN A 307 -32.75 -13.47 10.80
N VAL A 308 -32.17 -12.65 11.69
CA VAL A 308 -30.85 -12.03 11.45
C VAL A 308 -29.75 -13.08 11.34
N ARG A 309 -29.73 -14.08 12.24
CA ARG A 309 -28.74 -15.18 12.19
C ARG A 309 -28.86 -16.00 10.91
N ALA A 310 -30.09 -16.37 10.51
CA ALA A 310 -30.33 -17.13 9.29
C ALA A 310 -29.88 -16.35 8.04
N PHE A 311 -30.25 -15.07 7.96
CA PHE A 311 -29.85 -14.20 6.86
C PHE A 311 -28.32 -14.06 6.75
N LEU A 312 -27.63 -13.67 7.82
CA LEU A 312 -26.18 -13.49 7.81
C LEU A 312 -25.43 -14.79 7.53
N SER A 313 -25.93 -15.93 8.01
CA SER A 313 -25.36 -17.23 7.68
C SER A 313 -25.51 -17.55 6.18
N SER A 314 -26.65 -17.19 5.57
CA SER A 314 -26.87 -17.39 4.14
C SER A 314 -25.97 -16.47 3.29
N GLU A 315 -25.74 -15.24 3.74
CA GLU A 315 -24.85 -14.29 3.08
C GLU A 315 -23.39 -14.73 3.16
N LEU A 316 -22.95 -15.22 4.32
CA LEU A 316 -21.59 -15.74 4.47
C LEU A 316 -21.35 -16.97 3.58
N ALA A 317 -22.35 -17.82 3.39
CA ALA A 317 -22.26 -18.98 2.48
C ALA A 317 -22.06 -18.58 1.01
N GLN A 318 -22.47 -17.37 0.62
CA GLN A 318 -22.22 -16.83 -0.73
C GLN A 318 -20.82 -16.19 -0.88
N GLY A 319 -20.06 -16.06 0.21
CA GLY A 319 -18.68 -15.58 0.19
C GLY A 319 -18.32 -14.71 1.40
N PRO A 320 -17.03 -14.66 1.79
CA PRO A 320 -16.58 -14.04 3.04
C PRO A 320 -16.46 -12.50 3.01
N GLU A 321 -16.33 -11.89 1.82
CA GLU A 321 -16.08 -10.46 1.66
C GLU A 321 -17.38 -9.65 1.71
N ILE A 322 -17.68 -9.06 2.86
CA ILE A 322 -18.98 -8.40 3.14
C ILE A 322 -18.79 -6.91 3.49
N ARG A 323 -19.54 -6.03 2.82
CA ARG A 323 -19.77 -4.65 3.23
C ARG A 323 -21.14 -4.55 3.89
N LEU A 324 -21.16 -4.40 5.20
CA LEU A 324 -22.38 -4.46 5.99
C LEU A 324 -22.98 -3.06 6.23
N PHE A 325 -24.26 -2.92 5.93
CA PHE A 325 -25.09 -1.76 6.21
C PHE A 325 -26.06 -2.10 7.34
N LEU A 326 -26.04 -1.31 8.42
CA LEU A 326 -26.84 -1.55 9.62
C LEU A 326 -27.70 -0.33 9.95
N GLU A 327 -28.85 -0.22 9.29
CA GLU A 327 -29.90 0.73 9.66
C GLU A 327 -30.83 0.06 10.69
N ALA A 328 -30.24 -0.23 11.86
CA ALA A 328 -30.83 -1.03 12.91
C ALA A 328 -30.43 -0.53 14.32
N PRO A 329 -31.12 -0.98 15.39
CA PRO A 329 -30.70 -0.73 16.78
C PRO A 329 -29.36 -1.39 17.10
N ALA A 330 -28.70 -0.93 18.17
CA ALA A 330 -27.37 -1.37 18.56
C ALA A 330 -27.31 -2.88 18.86
N SER A 331 -28.42 -3.45 19.34
CA SER A 331 -28.56 -4.88 19.62
C SER A 331 -28.47 -5.74 18.35
N ILE A 332 -29.05 -5.28 17.23
CA ILE A 332 -28.91 -6.00 15.96
C ILE A 332 -27.48 -5.87 15.41
N ALA A 333 -26.85 -4.70 15.58
CA ALA A 333 -25.45 -4.53 15.19
C ALA A 333 -24.52 -5.46 15.96
N PHE A 334 -24.72 -5.57 17.28
CA PHE A 334 -24.01 -6.54 18.11
C PHE A 334 -24.28 -7.99 17.69
N LEU A 335 -25.54 -8.35 17.44
CA LEU A 335 -25.91 -9.69 16.96
C LEU A 335 -25.20 -10.04 15.65
N ALA A 336 -25.09 -9.07 14.74
CA ALA A 336 -24.38 -9.25 13.49
C ALA A 336 -22.90 -9.56 13.72
N GLY A 337 -22.27 -8.89 14.68
CA GLY A 337 -20.90 -9.18 15.12
C GLY A 337 -20.74 -10.57 15.72
N THR A 338 -21.69 -11.01 16.55
CA THR A 338 -21.70 -12.38 17.10
C THR A 338 -21.85 -13.44 16.00
N SER A 339 -22.69 -13.16 15.02
CA SER A 339 -22.97 -14.06 13.88
C SER A 339 -21.80 -14.13 12.90
N LEU A 340 -21.15 -13.00 12.64
CA LEU A 340 -19.95 -12.85 11.80
C LEU A 340 -18.70 -12.64 12.67
N ASN A 341 -18.52 -13.51 13.68
CA ASN A 341 -17.41 -13.42 14.62
C ASN A 341 -16.04 -13.71 13.95
N LEU A 342 -14.94 -13.44 14.66
CA LEU A 342 -13.57 -13.60 14.15
C LEU A 342 -13.22 -15.03 13.68
N LYS A 343 -13.97 -16.04 14.11
CA LYS A 343 -13.78 -17.46 13.71
C LYS A 343 -14.72 -17.89 12.57
N SER A 344 -15.63 -17.03 12.12
CA SER A 344 -16.56 -17.32 11.03
C SER A 344 -15.89 -17.34 9.65
N GLY A 345 -14.68 -16.78 9.52
CA GLY A 345 -14.02 -16.57 8.23
C GLY A 345 -14.53 -15.36 7.45
N ALA A 346 -15.47 -14.59 8.00
CA ALA A 346 -15.99 -13.38 7.38
C ALA A 346 -14.95 -12.22 7.40
N ALA A 347 -14.79 -11.55 6.27
CA ALA A 347 -14.03 -10.32 6.12
C ALA A 347 -15.01 -9.14 5.98
N VAL A 348 -15.37 -8.51 7.09
CA VAL A 348 -16.45 -7.51 7.14
C VAL A 348 -15.91 -6.10 7.26
N GLU A 349 -16.40 -5.19 6.42
CA GLU A 349 -16.31 -3.74 6.67
C GLU A 349 -17.71 -3.16 6.90
N LEU A 350 -17.82 -2.12 7.73
CA LEU A 350 -19.11 -1.51 8.08
C LEU A 350 -19.25 -0.13 7.48
N VAL A 351 -20.44 0.17 6.96
CA VAL A 351 -20.79 1.54 6.58
C VAL A 351 -21.43 2.24 7.78
N GLN A 352 -20.68 3.16 8.39
CA GLN A 352 -21.15 3.96 9.50
C GLN A 352 -21.75 5.29 9.01
N ILE A 353 -23.03 5.50 9.32
CA ILE A 353 -23.79 6.72 8.99
C ILE A 353 -23.92 7.58 10.26
N GLY A 354 -23.76 8.91 10.13
CA GLY A 354 -23.76 9.83 11.27
C GLY A 354 -23.96 11.30 10.87
N TYR A 355 -24.22 12.15 11.86
CA TYR A 355 -24.52 13.58 11.64
C TYR A 355 -23.30 14.31 11.06
N GLY A 356 -23.43 14.83 9.84
CA GLY A 356 -22.36 15.54 9.13
C GLY A 356 -21.27 14.65 8.52
N ASN A 357 -21.46 13.32 8.48
CA ASN A 357 -20.47 12.38 7.94
C ASN A 357 -20.97 11.75 6.63
N SER A 358 -20.19 11.87 5.56
CA SER A 358 -20.40 11.10 4.32
C SER A 358 -20.00 9.64 4.57
N ARG A 359 -20.98 8.77 4.81
CA ARG A 359 -20.89 7.28 4.81
C ARG A 359 -19.47 6.73 4.88
N GLN A 360 -18.89 6.74 6.09
CA GLN A 360 -17.55 6.21 6.24
C GLN A 360 -17.58 4.70 6.30
N VAL A 361 -16.72 4.08 5.51
CA VAL A 361 -16.41 2.66 5.63
C VAL A 361 -15.39 2.50 6.76
N TRP A 362 -15.71 1.64 7.73
CA TRP A 362 -14.83 1.26 8.83
C TRP A 362 -14.42 -0.19 8.64
N ASP A 363 -13.13 -0.39 8.40
CA ASP A 363 -12.46 -1.70 8.30
C ASP A 363 -11.42 -1.79 9.42
N THR A 364 -11.14 -2.98 9.93
CA THR A 364 -10.17 -3.16 11.02
C THR A 364 -8.73 -2.86 10.59
N HIS A 365 -8.46 -2.78 9.29
CA HIS A 365 -7.17 -2.42 8.69
C HIS A 365 -7.20 -1.02 8.07
N ASP A 366 -8.12 -0.15 8.48
CA ASP A 366 -8.25 1.21 7.95
C ASP A 366 -7.13 2.17 8.38
N GLN A 367 -6.18 1.71 9.21
CA GLN A 367 -5.02 2.46 9.70
C GLN A 367 -5.43 3.76 10.41
N ARG A 368 -6.54 3.72 11.16
CA ARG A 368 -7.03 4.84 11.96
C ARG A 368 -6.96 4.51 13.44
N PRO A 369 -5.75 4.43 14.01
CA PRO A 369 -5.59 4.19 15.44
C PRO A 369 -6.09 5.39 16.26
N GLY A 370 -6.42 5.13 17.52
CA GLY A 370 -6.86 6.15 18.48
C GLY A 370 -6.42 5.85 19.91
N PRO A 371 -6.63 6.81 20.83
CA PRO A 371 -6.26 6.66 22.22
C PRO A 371 -7.03 5.51 22.87
N GLU A 372 -6.44 4.89 23.89
CA GLU A 372 -7.15 3.89 24.68
C GLU A 372 -8.31 4.52 25.47
N PRO A 373 -9.39 3.77 25.74
CA PRO A 373 -10.49 4.27 26.55
C PRO A 373 -10.09 4.31 28.03
N ILE A 374 -10.78 5.14 28.81
CA ILE A 374 -10.77 5.06 30.27
C ILE A 374 -11.79 4.00 30.68
N LEU A 375 -11.33 3.02 31.47
CA LEU A 375 -12.14 1.97 32.08
C LEU A 375 -12.28 2.27 33.58
N THR A 376 -13.49 2.22 34.11
CA THR A 376 -13.75 2.48 35.53
C THR A 376 -14.73 1.47 36.11
N GLU A 377 -14.29 0.70 37.11
CA GLU A 377 -15.17 -0.17 37.89
C GLU A 377 -15.87 0.63 39.00
N ILE A 378 -17.18 0.47 39.11
CA ILE A 378 -18.03 1.08 40.15
C ILE A 378 -18.80 -0.04 40.83
N ARG A 379 -18.62 -0.20 42.15
CA ARG A 379 -19.39 -1.18 42.94
C ARG A 379 -20.82 -0.67 43.16
N THR A 380 -21.80 -1.48 42.77
CA THR A 380 -23.24 -1.19 42.93
C THR A 380 -23.93 -2.09 43.96
N GLY A 381 -23.31 -3.22 44.32
CA GLY A 381 -23.84 -4.16 45.31
C GLY A 381 -22.99 -5.42 45.45
N GLU A 382 -23.60 -6.49 45.96
CA GLU A 382 -22.96 -7.81 46.17
C GLU A 382 -23.39 -8.85 45.11
N GLY A 383 -24.04 -8.42 44.02
CA GLY A 383 -24.49 -9.31 42.97
C GLY A 383 -23.36 -9.83 42.07
N ASP A 384 -23.57 -10.99 41.45
CA ASP A 384 -22.57 -11.65 40.59
C ASP A 384 -22.54 -11.11 39.15
N ASP A 385 -23.60 -10.41 38.72
CA ASP A 385 -23.71 -9.85 37.37
C ASP A 385 -22.91 -8.53 37.24
N ILE A 386 -22.52 -8.18 36.02
CA ILE A 386 -21.82 -6.93 35.69
C ILE A 386 -22.61 -6.12 34.66
N ALA A 387 -22.71 -4.81 34.85
CA ALA A 387 -23.25 -3.90 33.85
C ALA A 387 -22.10 -3.24 33.06
N LEU A 388 -22.01 -3.55 31.77
CA LEU A 388 -21.05 -2.93 30.85
C LEU A 388 -21.67 -1.67 30.23
N VAL A 389 -21.15 -0.49 30.57
CA VAL A 389 -21.70 0.80 30.14
C VAL A 389 -20.75 1.47 29.17
N LEU A 390 -21.12 1.50 27.89
CA LEU A 390 -20.26 2.04 26.83
C LEU A 390 -20.73 3.44 26.43
N SER A 391 -20.04 4.45 26.98
CA SER A 391 -20.34 5.87 26.82
C SER A 391 -19.49 6.51 25.73
N LEU A 392 -19.55 5.98 24.50
CA LEU A 392 -18.67 6.41 23.41
C LEU A 392 -19.23 7.63 22.66
N ALA A 393 -20.52 7.60 22.33
CA ALA A 393 -21.20 8.68 21.61
C ALA A 393 -21.84 9.71 22.55
N ARG A 394 -22.36 9.25 23.69
CA ARG A 394 -22.97 10.07 24.77
C ARG A 394 -22.73 9.39 26.10
N ASN A 395 -22.63 10.16 27.18
CA ASN A 395 -22.53 9.62 28.53
C ASN A 395 -23.83 8.91 28.93
N ALA A 396 -23.77 7.58 29.05
CA ALA A 396 -24.89 6.72 29.43
C ALA A 396 -24.96 6.44 30.94
N LEU A 397 -23.86 6.65 31.66
CA LEU A 397 -23.68 6.21 33.05
C LEU A 397 -24.81 6.66 33.99
N PRO A 398 -25.21 7.95 34.06
CA PRO A 398 -26.20 8.38 35.04
C PRO A 398 -27.57 7.69 34.89
N LYS A 399 -27.96 7.37 33.66
CA LYS A 399 -29.22 6.66 33.40
C LYS A 399 -29.12 5.17 33.66
N VAL A 400 -27.95 4.58 33.40
CA VAL A 400 -27.73 3.16 33.69
C VAL A 400 -27.66 2.94 35.20
N GLU A 401 -27.01 3.80 35.97
CA GLU A 401 -26.99 3.70 37.45
C GLU A 401 -28.41 3.69 38.02
N GLN A 402 -29.28 4.59 37.55
CA GLN A 402 -30.69 4.62 37.93
C GLN A 402 -31.44 3.35 37.53
N TYR A 403 -31.19 2.83 36.32
CA TYR A 403 -31.84 1.62 35.83
C TYR A 403 -31.37 0.37 36.60
N VAL A 404 -30.06 0.21 36.80
CA VAL A 404 -29.45 -0.90 37.54
C VAL A 404 -29.98 -0.95 38.96
N ALA A 405 -29.96 0.18 39.68
CA ALA A 405 -30.45 0.26 41.05
C ALA A 405 -31.94 -0.12 41.17
N ARG A 406 -32.75 0.18 40.14
CA ARG A 406 -34.19 -0.08 40.14
C ARG A 406 -34.55 -1.50 39.67
N ALA A 407 -33.86 -2.02 38.66
CA ALA A 407 -34.34 -3.16 37.87
C ALA A 407 -33.37 -4.36 37.82
N LEU A 408 -32.11 -4.20 38.22
CA LEU A 408 -31.08 -5.25 38.11
C LEU A 408 -30.35 -5.46 39.45
N PRO A 409 -31.02 -6.00 40.49
CA PRO A 409 -30.42 -6.22 41.80
C PRO A 409 -29.29 -7.27 41.79
N SER A 410 -29.19 -8.10 40.74
CA SER A 410 -28.11 -9.07 40.56
C SER A 410 -26.80 -8.44 40.09
N VAL A 411 -26.80 -7.16 39.68
CA VAL A 411 -25.59 -6.46 39.24
C VAL A 411 -24.84 -5.90 40.45
N GLY A 412 -23.67 -6.48 40.74
CA GLY A 412 -22.79 -6.00 41.81
C GLY A 412 -21.78 -4.93 41.36
N LYS A 413 -21.52 -4.84 40.05
CA LYS A 413 -20.53 -3.94 39.48
C LYS A 413 -21.00 -3.30 38.18
N ILE A 414 -20.63 -2.05 37.96
CA ILE A 414 -20.66 -1.38 36.66
C ILE A 414 -19.22 -1.26 36.16
N LEU A 415 -18.96 -1.71 34.94
CA LEU A 415 -17.76 -1.33 34.19
C LEU A 415 -18.12 -0.22 33.21
N HIS A 416 -17.64 0.99 33.47
CA HIS A 416 -17.86 2.16 32.62
C HIS A 416 -16.69 2.34 31.67
N VAL A 417 -16.99 2.46 30.38
CA VAL A 417 -16.01 2.70 29.31
C VAL A 417 -16.32 4.03 28.65
N ILE A 418 -15.35 4.94 28.64
CA ILE A 418 -15.46 6.27 28.05
C ILE A 418 -14.18 6.59 27.27
N PRO A 419 -14.26 7.31 26.13
CA PRO A 419 -13.06 7.79 25.46
C PRO A 419 -12.26 8.74 26.35
N GLU A 420 -10.93 8.77 26.19
CA GLU A 420 -10.03 9.67 26.95
C GLU A 420 -10.46 11.14 26.86
N GLU A 421 -10.84 11.59 25.66
CA GLU A 421 -11.31 12.96 25.38
C GLU A 421 -12.79 13.17 25.76
N GLY A 422 -13.45 12.17 26.35
CA GLY A 422 -14.87 12.16 26.68
C GLY A 422 -15.77 11.65 25.55
N ALA A 423 -17.05 11.48 25.88
CA ALA A 423 -18.06 10.96 24.95
C ALA A 423 -18.34 11.97 23.82
N GLY A 424 -18.42 11.48 22.57
CA GLY A 424 -18.75 12.35 21.44
C GLY A 424 -18.91 11.61 20.11
N LEU A 425 -19.58 12.27 19.16
CA LEU A 425 -19.86 11.68 17.83
C LEU A 425 -18.61 11.41 16.98
N LYS A 426 -17.46 12.00 17.34
CA LYS A 426 -16.16 11.82 16.68
C LYS A 426 -15.12 11.12 17.56
N ALA A 427 -15.53 10.63 18.74
CA ALA A 427 -14.58 10.05 19.70
C ALA A 427 -13.95 8.74 19.19
N ILE A 428 -14.61 8.06 18.26
CA ILE A 428 -14.11 6.84 17.62
C ILE A 428 -13.70 7.18 16.19
N ARG A 429 -12.45 6.84 15.85
CA ARG A 429 -11.74 7.35 14.65
C ARG A 429 -11.93 6.47 13.40
N GLY A 430 -12.18 5.19 13.59
CA GLY A 430 -12.26 4.19 12.52
C GLY A 430 -12.47 2.78 13.07
N GLY A 431 -12.39 1.79 12.19
CA GLY A 431 -12.59 0.37 12.51
C GLY A 431 -11.50 -0.20 13.41
N GLU A 432 -10.22 0.12 13.14
CA GLU A 432 -9.09 -0.31 13.98
C GLU A 432 -9.26 0.17 15.44
N HIS A 433 -9.53 1.46 15.63
CA HIS A 433 -9.75 2.04 16.95
C HIS A 433 -10.99 1.47 17.66
N ALA A 434 -12.09 1.25 16.92
CA ALA A 434 -13.31 0.66 17.48
C ALA A 434 -13.09 -0.77 17.99
N LEU A 435 -12.39 -1.60 17.21
CA LEU A 435 -12.03 -2.97 17.60
C LEU A 435 -11.14 -2.96 18.84
N ARG A 436 -10.14 -2.08 18.91
CA ARG A 436 -9.26 -1.98 20.08
C ARG A 436 -10.03 -1.68 21.37
N ILE A 437 -10.95 -0.72 21.35
CA ILE A 437 -11.80 -0.40 22.52
C ILE A 437 -12.69 -1.59 22.89
N ALA A 438 -13.29 -2.26 21.89
CA ALA A 438 -14.14 -3.43 22.12
C ALA A 438 -13.38 -4.58 22.78
N SER A 439 -12.15 -4.86 22.33
CA SER A 439 -11.29 -5.88 22.93
C SER A 439 -10.90 -5.56 24.36
N LEU A 440 -10.47 -4.32 24.64
CA LEU A 440 -10.11 -3.89 26.00
C LEU A 440 -11.30 -3.97 26.96
N ALA A 441 -12.49 -3.55 26.52
CA ALA A 441 -13.71 -3.65 27.32
C ALA A 441 -14.07 -5.12 27.60
N ALA A 442 -13.95 -6.00 26.61
CA ALA A 442 -14.27 -7.42 26.78
C ALA A 442 -13.25 -8.15 27.67
N GLU A 443 -11.97 -7.82 27.55
CA GLU A 443 -10.91 -8.31 28.42
C GLU A 443 -11.16 -7.92 29.89
N GLU A 444 -11.48 -6.65 30.14
CA GLU A 444 -11.75 -6.17 31.49
C GLU A 444 -13.01 -6.82 32.09
N VAL A 445 -14.07 -7.02 31.30
CA VAL A 445 -15.24 -7.81 31.72
C VAL A 445 -14.82 -9.23 32.09
N SER A 446 -14.05 -9.91 31.23
CA SER A 446 -13.61 -11.29 31.47
C SER A 446 -12.77 -11.44 32.74
N ASN A 447 -11.98 -10.42 33.08
CA ASN A 447 -11.17 -10.41 34.31
C ASN A 447 -12.00 -10.14 35.57
N THR A 448 -13.16 -9.49 35.41
CA THR A 448 -13.95 -8.95 36.53
C THR A 448 -15.17 -9.79 36.87
N ILE A 449 -15.78 -10.41 35.86
CA ILE A 449 -17.07 -11.11 36.01
C ILE A 449 -16.94 -12.39 36.83
N ALA A 450 -17.94 -12.66 37.67
CA ALA A 450 -18.02 -13.93 38.38
C ALA A 450 -18.30 -15.09 37.40
N VAL A 451 -17.88 -16.31 37.76
CA VAL A 451 -18.00 -17.52 36.91
C VAL A 451 -19.43 -17.79 36.40
N LYS A 452 -20.45 -17.41 37.18
CA LYS A 452 -21.88 -17.55 36.83
C LYS A 452 -22.57 -16.22 36.56
N GLY A 453 -21.82 -15.13 36.56
CA GLY A 453 -22.35 -13.79 36.30
C GLY A 453 -22.74 -13.63 34.84
N ARG A 454 -23.72 -12.76 34.61
CA ARG A 454 -24.14 -12.31 33.29
C ARG A 454 -23.69 -10.88 33.04
N VAL A 455 -23.48 -10.55 31.76
CA VAL A 455 -23.16 -9.19 31.33
C VAL A 455 -24.43 -8.48 30.88
N HIS A 456 -24.73 -7.35 31.49
CA HIS A 456 -25.79 -6.43 31.06
C HIS A 456 -25.16 -5.30 30.26
N VAL A 457 -25.33 -5.31 28.93
CA VAL A 457 -24.64 -4.39 28.02
C VAL A 457 -25.54 -3.19 27.69
N PHE A 458 -25.06 -1.99 28.00
CA PHE A 458 -25.72 -0.71 27.72
C PHE A 458 -24.89 0.09 26.72
N LEU A 459 -25.42 0.27 25.50
CA LEU A 459 -24.68 0.84 24.38
C LEU A 459 -25.12 2.29 24.09
N SER A 460 -24.17 3.21 24.23
CA SER A 460 -24.24 4.56 23.65
C SER A 460 -23.03 4.72 22.72
N ALA A 461 -23.10 4.06 21.56
CA ALA A 461 -21.97 3.91 20.65
C ALA A 461 -22.42 3.83 19.18
N PRO A 462 -21.51 4.03 18.20
CA PRO A 462 -21.77 3.73 16.80
C PRO A 462 -22.15 2.25 16.56
N ASN A 463 -22.92 1.96 15.51
CA ASN A 463 -23.28 0.58 15.14
C ASN A 463 -22.05 -0.24 14.75
N ALA A 464 -21.08 0.37 14.06
CA ALA A 464 -19.80 -0.29 13.75
C ALA A 464 -19.08 -0.75 15.02
N PHE A 465 -19.04 0.08 16.06
CA PHE A 465 -18.49 -0.33 17.35
C PHE A 465 -19.29 -1.48 17.98
N SER A 466 -20.62 -1.39 17.97
CA SER A 466 -21.50 -2.43 18.54
C SER A 466 -21.28 -3.78 17.86
N PHE A 467 -21.06 -3.80 16.54
CA PHE A 467 -20.64 -4.98 15.78
C PHE A 467 -19.30 -5.55 16.28
N TYR A 468 -18.25 -4.73 16.39
CA TYR A 468 -16.95 -5.21 16.86
C TYR A 468 -17.00 -5.74 18.30
N LEU A 469 -17.82 -5.15 19.17
CA LEU A 469 -18.08 -5.69 20.51
C LEU A 469 -18.80 -7.04 20.44
N GLY A 470 -19.77 -7.19 19.54
CA GLY A 470 -20.44 -8.47 19.28
C GLY A 470 -19.48 -9.58 18.88
N GLN A 471 -18.39 -9.27 18.17
CA GLN A 471 -17.34 -10.23 17.83
C GLN A 471 -16.54 -10.72 19.06
N GLN A 472 -16.57 -9.98 20.17
CA GLN A 472 -15.90 -10.32 21.44
C GLN A 472 -16.77 -11.15 22.39
N THR A 473 -17.94 -11.62 21.95
CA THR A 473 -18.90 -12.37 22.80
C THR A 473 -18.29 -13.58 23.53
N GLN A 474 -17.28 -14.24 22.97
CA GLN A 474 -16.59 -15.35 23.64
C GLN A 474 -15.87 -14.92 24.93
N MET A 475 -15.36 -13.68 24.99
CA MET A 475 -14.74 -13.12 26.20
C MET A 475 -15.79 -12.54 27.15
N LEU A 476 -16.87 -11.96 26.61
CA LEU A 476 -17.94 -11.39 27.43
C LEU A 476 -18.78 -12.46 28.15
N GLY A 477 -18.97 -13.64 27.56
CA GLY A 477 -19.86 -14.66 28.10
C GLY A 477 -21.35 -14.33 27.85
N PRO A 478 -22.29 -14.90 28.64
CA PRO A 478 -23.72 -14.66 28.46
C PRO A 478 -24.09 -13.18 28.65
N CYS A 479 -24.61 -12.56 27.57
CA CYS A 479 -24.93 -11.14 27.54
C CYS A 479 -26.43 -10.90 27.33
N VAL A 480 -26.96 -9.91 28.05
CA VAL A 480 -28.27 -9.29 27.75
C VAL A 480 -28.03 -7.85 27.30
N LEU A 481 -28.51 -7.50 26.11
CA LEU A 481 -28.37 -6.15 25.56
C LEU A 481 -29.59 -5.30 25.89
N TYR A 482 -29.35 -4.03 26.19
CA TYR A 482 -30.39 -3.06 26.53
C TYR A 482 -30.46 -1.92 25.51
N GLU A 483 -31.66 -1.69 24.96
CA GLU A 483 -31.96 -0.56 24.07
C GLU A 483 -32.50 0.62 24.87
N PHE A 484 -32.04 1.82 24.55
CA PHE A 484 -32.48 3.05 25.20
C PHE A 484 -33.59 3.74 24.39
N ASP A 485 -34.70 4.08 25.04
CA ASP A 485 -35.78 4.89 24.45
C ASP A 485 -35.35 6.36 24.30
N LEU A 486 -34.58 6.63 23.24
CA LEU A 486 -34.05 7.96 22.92
C LEU A 486 -35.15 8.98 22.60
N THR A 487 -36.25 8.54 21.98
CA THR A 487 -37.36 9.41 21.56
C THR A 487 -38.35 9.67 22.68
N ARG A 488 -38.23 8.95 23.81
CA ARG A 488 -39.17 8.99 24.94
C ARG A 488 -40.59 8.65 24.49
N GLU A 489 -40.70 7.70 23.58
CA GLU A 489 -42.00 7.22 23.08
C GLU A 489 -42.75 6.42 24.15
N THR A 490 -42.04 5.82 25.11
CA THR A 490 -42.62 5.08 26.23
C THR A 490 -42.35 5.80 27.55
N ASP A 491 -41.10 5.79 28.04
CA ASP A 491 -40.73 6.40 29.32
C ASP A 491 -39.29 6.98 29.35
N GLY A 492 -38.53 6.83 28.26
CA GLY A 492 -37.14 7.26 28.22
C GLY A 492 -36.20 6.42 29.09
N SER A 493 -36.49 5.14 29.27
CA SER A 493 -35.69 4.15 30.01
C SER A 493 -35.06 3.10 29.09
N TYR A 494 -34.47 2.07 29.69
CA TYR A 494 -33.86 0.94 28.98
C TYR A 494 -34.80 -0.26 28.93
N TYR A 495 -34.74 -1.02 27.83
CA TYR A 495 -35.50 -2.26 27.65
C TYR A 495 -34.57 -3.39 27.20
N PRO A 496 -34.71 -4.60 27.79
CA PRO A 496 -33.92 -5.74 27.35
C PRO A 496 -34.30 -6.16 25.92
N SER A 497 -33.31 -6.62 25.16
CA SER A 497 -33.48 -7.14 23.81
C SER A 497 -33.47 -8.68 23.81
N PHE A 498 -32.40 -9.30 23.32
CA PHE A 498 -32.15 -10.73 23.36
C PHE A 498 -30.99 -11.08 24.29
N GLU A 499 -30.94 -12.36 24.66
CA GLU A 499 -29.79 -12.99 25.30
C GLU A 499 -29.00 -13.78 24.24
N THR A 500 -27.66 -13.66 24.27
CA THR A 500 -26.74 -14.18 23.24
C THR A 500 -26.58 -15.69 23.26
#